data_AF-A0A166KJ54-F1
#
_entry.id   AF-A0A166KJ54-F1
#
_cell.length_a   1.000
_cell.length_b   1.000
_cell.length_c   1.000
_cell.angle_alpha   90.00
_cell.angle_beta   90.00
_cell.angle_gamma   90.00
#
_symmetry.space_group_name_H-M   'P 1'
#
loop_
_entity.id
_entity.type
_entity.pdbx_description
1 polymer ?
#
loop_
_entity_poly.entity_id
_entity_poly.type
_entity_poly.pdbx_seq_one_letter_code
_entity_poly.pdbx_strand_id
1 'polypeptide(L)'
;MITLVGVEKNFDAQWTKKLKHENHNICLIPPLEVDEHSIFDNPLNKVQKLHDFYETVFEQLKTCVDNMMKFKSGTIIFIFEPLIYSGSGKPYTPIKTNSLYSLMLSLSKELAAFNIDVFGIVLSFNPENEVQKKLIKSKQMDIFSLKYRGIKEEEQLKMINVLLVNSRIFRGQLISLGSPLTIFR
;
A
#
# COMPACT_ATOMS: atom_id res chain seq x y z
N MET A 1 11.42 14.18 5.57
CA MET A 1 12.17 13.35 4.58
C MET A 1 11.28 12.16 4.21
N ILE A 2 11.21 11.76 2.93
CA ILE A 2 10.41 10.60 2.51
C ILE A 2 11.31 9.40 2.26
N THR A 3 11.03 8.28 2.92
CA THR A 3 11.75 7.01 2.74
C THR A 3 10.81 5.96 2.18
N LEU A 4 11.27 5.21 1.18
CA LEU A 4 10.55 4.08 0.58
C LEU A 4 11.08 2.77 1.15
N VAL A 5 10.18 1.84 1.46
CA VAL A 5 10.51 0.51 2.00
C VAL A 5 9.87 -0.58 1.14
N GLY A 6 10.59 -1.66 0.85
CA GLY A 6 10.06 -2.85 0.17
C GLY A 6 9.94 -2.73 -1.35
N VAL A 7 10.79 -1.90 -1.98
CA VAL A 7 10.66 -1.52 -3.39
C VAL A 7 11.07 -2.67 -4.33
N GLU A 8 10.10 -3.45 -4.82
CA GLU A 8 10.28 -4.41 -5.93
C GLU A 8 10.03 -3.78 -7.33
N LYS A 9 9.38 -2.60 -7.41
CA LYS A 9 9.11 -1.87 -8.66
C LYS A 9 9.45 -0.38 -8.52
N ASN A 10 9.65 0.33 -9.64
CA ASN A 10 9.71 1.79 -9.70
C ASN A 10 8.37 2.41 -9.21
N PHE A 11 8.14 2.43 -7.91
CA PHE A 11 7.19 3.35 -7.31
C PHE A 11 7.66 4.73 -7.70
N ASP A 12 6.87 5.38 -8.56
CA ASP A 12 7.36 6.46 -9.41
C ASP A 12 8.05 7.52 -8.53
N ALA A 13 9.30 7.86 -8.85
CA ALA A 13 10.05 8.91 -8.15
C ALA A 13 9.29 10.26 -8.15
N GLN A 14 8.24 10.37 -8.96
CA GLN A 14 7.25 11.43 -8.91
C GLN A 14 6.41 11.45 -7.63
N TRP A 15 6.03 10.32 -7.02
CA TRP A 15 5.23 10.32 -5.78
C TRP A 15 6.01 10.92 -4.62
N THR A 16 7.26 10.51 -4.44
CA THR A 16 8.14 11.08 -3.40
C THR A 16 8.45 12.56 -3.64
N LYS A 17 8.44 13.04 -4.89
CA LYS A 17 8.59 14.46 -5.22
C LYS A 17 7.30 15.28 -5.05
N LYS A 18 6.13 14.67 -5.31
CA LYS A 18 4.81 15.33 -5.28
C LYS A 18 4.16 15.31 -3.91
N LEU A 19 4.49 14.34 -3.05
CA LEU A 19 4.14 14.36 -1.64
C LEU A 19 5.02 15.40 -0.96
N LYS A 20 4.50 16.63 -0.86
CA LYS A 20 5.17 17.73 -0.19
C LYS A 20 4.73 17.75 1.26
N HIS A 21 5.64 17.46 2.17
CA HIS A 21 5.44 17.78 3.56
C HIS A 21 6.72 18.39 4.14
N GLU A 22 6.61 19.66 4.51
CA GLU A 22 7.67 20.35 5.23
C GLU A 22 7.78 19.73 6.63
N ASN A 23 9.01 19.41 7.03
CA ASN A 23 9.41 19.01 8.38
C ASN A 23 8.83 17.72 8.98
N HIS A 24 8.14 16.88 8.20
CA HIS A 24 7.66 15.57 8.67
C HIS A 24 8.43 14.42 8.02
N ASN A 25 8.80 13.41 8.82
CA ASN A 25 9.39 12.18 8.29
C ASN A 25 8.26 11.24 7.87
N ILE A 26 8.28 10.85 6.60
CA ILE A 26 7.25 9.98 6.02
C ILE A 26 7.94 8.71 5.53
N CYS A 27 7.44 7.56 5.97
CA CYS A 27 7.83 6.26 5.46
C CYS A 27 6.67 5.73 4.61
N LEU A 28 6.95 5.41 3.35
CA LEU A 28 5.97 4.85 2.43
C LEU A 28 6.32 3.40 2.14
N ILE A 29 5.34 2.54 2.33
CA ILE A 29 5.40 1.14 1.94
C ILE A 29 4.47 1.02 0.72
N PRO A 30 5.05 0.93 -0.50
CA PRO A 30 4.28 0.93 -1.73
C PRO A 30 3.52 -0.38 -1.91
N PRO A 31 2.58 -0.43 -2.87
CA PRO A 31 1.91 -1.67 -3.21
C PRO A 31 2.90 -2.71 -3.73
N LEU A 32 2.64 -3.97 -3.38
CA LEU A 32 3.49 -5.09 -3.75
C LEU A 32 3.04 -5.71 -5.07
N GLU A 33 3.97 -6.02 -5.96
CA GLU A 33 3.70 -6.73 -7.21
C GLU A 33 4.28 -8.15 -7.18
N VAL A 34 3.54 -9.10 -6.58
CA VAL A 34 3.93 -10.50 -6.67
C VAL A 34 2.78 -11.38 -7.08
N ASP A 35 2.99 -12.20 -8.09
CA ASP A 35 2.09 -13.31 -8.32
C ASP A 35 2.29 -14.42 -7.27
N GLU A 36 1.37 -14.53 -6.32
CA GLU A 36 1.42 -15.57 -5.29
C GLU A 36 0.72 -16.87 -5.70
N HIS A 37 0.09 -16.95 -6.88
CA HIS A 37 -0.58 -18.18 -7.34
C HIS A 37 0.39 -19.37 -7.43
N SER A 38 1.63 -19.11 -7.84
CA SER A 38 2.68 -20.12 -7.96
C SER A 38 3.39 -20.46 -6.65
N ILE A 39 2.94 -19.94 -5.50
CA ILE A 39 3.59 -20.24 -4.20
C ILE A 39 3.45 -21.73 -3.85
N PHE A 40 2.33 -22.35 -4.21
CA PHE A 40 2.06 -23.75 -3.89
C PHE A 40 2.79 -24.74 -4.80
N ASP A 41 3.37 -24.28 -5.92
CA ASP A 41 4.03 -25.15 -6.90
C ASP A 41 5.44 -25.59 -6.45
N ASN A 42 6.15 -24.77 -5.67
CA ASN A 42 7.45 -25.11 -5.07
C ASN A 42 7.60 -24.46 -3.69
N PRO A 43 7.05 -25.08 -2.64
CA PRO A 43 6.90 -24.45 -1.33
C PRO A 43 8.22 -24.00 -0.69
N LEU A 44 9.27 -24.83 -0.73
CA LEU A 44 10.54 -24.54 -0.04
C LEU A 44 11.26 -23.31 -0.60
N ASN A 45 11.44 -23.24 -1.92
CA ASN A 45 12.08 -22.09 -2.58
C ASN A 45 11.24 -20.81 -2.40
N LYS A 46 9.91 -20.94 -2.44
CA LYS A 46 8.99 -19.80 -2.30
C LYS A 46 8.91 -19.28 -0.85
N VAL A 47 9.01 -20.15 0.15
CA VAL A 47 9.11 -19.76 1.56
C VAL A 47 10.40 -18.96 1.81
N GLN A 48 11.54 -19.40 1.26
CA GLN A 48 12.78 -18.63 1.37
C GLN A 48 12.63 -17.24 0.74
N LYS A 49 12.04 -17.14 -0.46
CA LYS A 49 11.78 -15.84 -1.11
C LYS A 49 10.86 -14.94 -0.30
N LEU A 50 9.84 -15.49 0.35
CA LEU A 50 8.98 -14.73 1.26
C LEU A 50 9.76 -14.25 2.49
N HIS A 51 10.59 -15.11 3.07
CA HIS A 51 11.46 -14.76 4.19
C HIS A 51 12.38 -13.59 3.81
N ASP A 52 13.16 -13.71 2.72
CA ASP A 52 14.09 -12.68 2.27
C ASP A 52 13.37 -11.35 2.00
N PHE A 53 12.16 -11.42 1.44
CA PHE A 53 11.29 -10.26 1.26
C PHE A 53 10.92 -9.59 2.58
N TYR A 54 10.43 -10.35 3.57
CA TYR A 54 10.03 -9.78 4.86
C TYR A 54 11.23 -9.27 5.66
N GLU A 55 12.38 -9.93 5.56
CA GLU A 55 13.64 -9.48 6.18
C GLU A 55 14.06 -8.12 5.61
N THR A 56 14.00 -7.98 4.28
CA THR A 56 14.28 -6.71 3.60
C THR A 56 13.32 -5.60 4.04
N VAL A 57 12.01 -5.89 4.08
CA VAL A 57 10.99 -4.94 4.54
C VAL A 57 11.23 -4.53 5.99
N PHE A 58 11.57 -5.49 6.85
CA PHE A 58 11.81 -5.26 8.27
C PHE A 58 13.03 -4.36 8.51
N GLU A 59 14.18 -4.65 7.90
CA GLU A 59 15.40 -3.85 8.08
C GLU A 59 15.24 -2.40 7.59
N GLN A 60 14.56 -2.23 6.46
CA GLN A 60 14.26 -0.90 5.93
C GLN A 60 13.25 -0.14 6.81
N LEU A 61 12.23 -0.81 7.32
CA LEU A 61 11.27 -0.21 8.25
C LEU A 61 11.93 0.20 9.55
N LYS A 62 12.75 -0.69 10.12
CA LYS A 62 13.51 -0.44 11.35
C LYS A 62 14.35 0.83 11.23
N THR A 63 15.08 0.97 10.13
CA THR A 63 15.88 2.18 9.87
C THR A 63 15.01 3.46 9.83
N CYS A 64 13.82 3.39 9.22
CA CYS A 64 12.89 4.52 9.19
C CYS A 64 12.34 4.85 10.59
N VAL A 65 11.91 3.82 11.31
CA VAL A 65 11.33 3.92 12.65
C VAL A 65 12.35 4.47 13.65
N ASP A 66 13.58 3.96 13.65
CA ASP A 66 14.65 4.44 14.52
C ASP A 66 14.90 5.94 14.35
N ASN A 67 14.85 6.42 13.10
CA ASN A 67 14.96 7.84 12.82
C ASN A 67 13.74 8.63 13.30
N MET A 68 12.52 8.15 13.07
CA MET A 68 11.29 8.81 13.56
C MET A 68 11.21 8.85 15.08
N MET A 69 11.67 7.80 15.77
CA MET A 69 11.68 7.70 17.22
C MET A 69 12.61 8.73 17.86
N LYS A 70 13.76 9.03 17.26
CA LYS A 70 14.68 10.10 17.72
C LYS A 70 13.99 11.45 17.80
N PHE A 71 13.11 11.75 16.84
CA PHE A 71 12.37 13.01 16.77
C PHE A 71 10.97 12.93 17.40
N LYS A 72 10.55 11.75 17.87
CA LYS A 72 9.18 11.46 18.36
C LYS A 72 8.10 12.01 17.43
N SER A 73 8.32 11.83 16.13
CA SER A 73 7.43 12.35 15.10
C SER A 73 7.69 11.62 13.79
N GLY A 74 6.61 11.24 13.12
CA GLY A 74 6.66 10.68 11.79
C GLY A 74 5.34 10.05 11.38
N THR A 75 5.26 9.66 10.12
CA THR A 75 4.09 8.95 9.60
C THR A 75 4.53 7.81 8.69
N ILE A 76 4.00 6.62 8.92
CA ILE A 76 4.19 5.43 8.11
C ILE A 76 2.89 5.15 7.37
N ILE A 77 2.95 5.07 6.05
CA ILE A 77 1.78 4.79 5.21
C ILE A 77 2.01 3.47 4.49
N PHE A 78 1.07 2.55 4.67
CA PHE A 78 0.95 1.35 3.85
C PHE A 78 0.02 1.63 2.68
N ILE A 79 0.52 1.50 1.45
CA ILE A 79 -0.28 1.70 0.24
C ILE A 79 -0.62 0.34 -0.33
N PHE A 80 -1.91 0.10 -0.52
CA PHE A 80 -2.47 -1.11 -1.09
C PHE A 80 -3.10 -0.79 -2.44
N GLU A 81 -2.88 -1.65 -3.44
CA GLU A 81 -3.71 -1.63 -4.64
C GLU A 81 -5.17 -1.94 -4.25
N PRO A 82 -6.16 -1.44 -5.01
CA PRO A 82 -7.51 -1.95 -4.90
C PRO A 82 -7.49 -3.47 -5.06
N LEU A 83 -8.08 -4.18 -4.10
CA LEU A 83 -8.06 -5.64 -4.05
C LEU A 83 -8.68 -6.23 -5.33
N ILE A 84 -7.83 -6.83 -6.17
CA ILE A 84 -8.26 -7.66 -7.30
C ILE A 84 -8.15 -9.11 -6.85
N TYR A 85 -9.21 -9.65 -6.23
CA TYR A 85 -9.33 -11.09 -6.00
C TYR A 85 -9.73 -11.84 -7.29
N SER A 86 -8.94 -11.80 -8.36
CA SER A 86 -9.18 -12.65 -9.55
C SER A 86 -7.88 -13.22 -10.08
N GLY A 87 -7.83 -14.55 -10.15
CA GLY A 87 -6.99 -15.22 -11.12
C GLY A 87 -7.33 -14.73 -12.53
N SER A 88 -6.29 -14.63 -13.38
CA SER A 88 -6.27 -14.15 -14.78
C SER A 88 -5.86 -12.68 -15.05
N GLY A 89 -4.99 -12.11 -14.19
CA GLY A 89 -3.67 -11.66 -14.68
C GLY A 89 -3.19 -10.22 -14.38
N LYS A 90 -2.58 -9.79 -13.26
CA LYS A 90 -2.09 -10.25 -11.93
C LYS A 90 -1.71 -8.92 -11.16
N PRO A 91 -1.55 -8.83 -9.82
CA PRO A 91 -1.15 -9.87 -8.88
C PRO A 91 -2.15 -10.15 -7.73
N TYR A 92 -2.39 -11.43 -7.52
CA TYR A 92 -2.96 -11.99 -6.30
C TYR A 92 -1.83 -12.10 -5.26
N THR A 93 -1.88 -11.28 -4.20
CA THR A 93 -0.94 -11.32 -3.07
C THR A 93 -1.63 -11.47 -1.71
N PRO A 94 -2.54 -12.45 -1.49
CA PRO A 94 -3.26 -12.54 -0.22
C PRO A 94 -2.31 -12.67 0.97
N ILE A 95 -1.19 -13.39 0.84
CA ILE A 95 -0.26 -13.65 1.95
C ILE A 95 0.49 -12.36 2.26
N LYS A 96 1.17 -11.77 1.27
CA LYS A 96 1.90 -10.51 1.46
C LYS A 96 0.99 -9.35 1.87
N THR A 97 -0.18 -9.19 1.24
CA THR A 97 -1.13 -8.12 1.58
C THR A 97 -1.68 -8.27 2.99
N ASN A 98 -2.14 -9.47 3.39
CA ASN A 98 -2.64 -9.68 4.75
C ASN A 98 -1.53 -9.56 5.80
N SER A 99 -0.32 -9.99 5.48
CA SER A 99 0.85 -9.85 6.37
C SER A 99 1.22 -8.38 6.56
N LEU A 100 1.27 -7.59 5.49
CA LEU A 100 1.51 -6.14 5.58
C LEU A 100 0.39 -5.41 6.30
N TYR A 101 -0.88 -5.77 6.08
CA TYR A 101 -2.00 -5.20 6.82
C TYR A 101 -1.91 -5.52 8.31
N SER A 102 -1.55 -6.77 8.66
CA SER A 102 -1.35 -7.16 10.06
C SER A 102 -0.17 -6.41 10.68
N LEU A 103 0.93 -6.24 9.94
CA LEU A 103 2.08 -5.45 10.36
C LEU A 103 1.70 -3.98 10.59
N MET A 104 0.92 -3.37 9.70
CA MET A 104 0.40 -2.01 9.84
C MET A 104 -0.37 -1.87 11.15
N LEU A 105 -1.28 -2.80 11.45
CA LEU A 105 -2.05 -2.78 12.69
C LEU A 105 -1.17 -2.89 13.93
N SER A 106 -0.20 -3.82 13.93
CA SER A 106 0.75 -3.98 15.05
C SER A 106 1.60 -2.72 15.26
N LEU A 107 2.22 -2.20 14.20
CA LEU A 107 3.02 -0.97 14.25
C LEU A 107 2.20 0.23 14.72
N SER A 108 0.93 0.34 14.32
CA SER A 108 0.06 1.44 14.76
C SER A 108 -0.16 1.49 16.27
N LYS A 109 -0.13 0.33 16.93
CA LYS A 109 -0.25 0.22 18.39
C LYS A 109 1.08 0.49 19.08
N GLU A 110 2.15 -0.12 18.58
CA GLU A 110 3.48 -0.01 19.20
C GLU A 110 4.08 1.39 19.06
N LEU A 111 3.96 2.00 17.88
CA LEU A 111 4.57 3.28 17.58
C LEU A 111 3.73 4.48 18.06
N ALA A 112 2.51 4.24 18.53
CA ALA A 112 1.63 5.27 19.07
C ALA A 112 2.26 6.04 20.24
N ALA A 113 3.03 5.35 21.09
CA ALA A 113 3.73 5.93 22.25
C ALA A 113 4.84 6.92 21.85
N PHE A 114 5.33 6.83 20.60
CA PHE A 114 6.38 7.69 20.06
C PHE A 114 5.84 8.81 19.18
N ASN A 115 4.52 9.05 19.17
CA ASN A 115 3.85 10.01 18.28
C ASN A 115 4.14 9.76 16.79
N ILE A 116 4.30 8.49 16.43
CA ILE A 116 4.43 8.09 15.03
C ILE A 116 3.07 7.55 14.59
N ASP A 117 2.52 8.15 13.55
CA ASP A 117 1.24 7.74 12.99
C ASP A 117 1.42 6.65 11.95
N VAL A 118 0.65 5.58 12.04
CA VAL A 118 0.67 4.49 11.07
C VAL A 118 -0.73 4.25 10.56
N PHE A 119 -0.93 4.26 9.25
CA PHE A 119 -2.22 3.96 8.63
C PHE A 119 -2.06 3.42 7.21
N GLY A 120 -3.14 2.87 6.69
CA GLY A 120 -3.19 2.26 5.36
C GLY A 120 -4.06 3.06 4.40
N ILE A 121 -3.71 3.02 3.13
CA ILE A 121 -4.47 3.61 2.03
C ILE A 121 -4.68 2.54 0.97
N VAL A 122 -5.94 2.25 0.63
CA VAL A 122 -6.31 1.49 -0.55
C VAL A 122 -6.54 2.47 -1.69
N LEU A 123 -5.71 2.37 -2.72
CA LEU A 123 -5.83 3.20 -3.91
C LEU A 123 -7.14 2.94 -4.65
N SER A 124 -7.58 3.96 -5.38
CA SER A 124 -8.74 3.87 -6.25
C SER A 124 -8.34 3.21 -7.58
N PHE A 125 -9.33 2.64 -8.29
CA PHE A 125 -9.22 2.39 -9.73
C PHE A 125 -8.64 3.62 -10.43
N ASN A 126 -7.56 3.43 -11.17
CA ASN A 126 -6.97 4.48 -11.99
C ASN A 126 -7.50 4.32 -13.43
N PRO A 127 -8.28 5.29 -13.94
CA PRO A 127 -8.83 5.23 -15.30
C PRO A 127 -7.77 5.36 -16.39
N GLU A 128 -6.50 5.52 -16.07
CA GLU A 128 -5.39 5.53 -17.03
C GLU A 128 -4.63 4.20 -17.04
N ASN A 129 -4.90 3.30 -16.07
CA ASN A 129 -4.27 1.98 -15.99
C ASN A 129 -4.93 0.99 -16.97
N GLU A 130 -4.22 0.66 -18.07
CA GLU A 130 -4.71 -0.24 -19.12
C GLU A 130 -4.98 -1.67 -18.64
N VAL A 131 -4.28 -2.16 -17.61
CA VAL A 131 -4.53 -3.49 -17.05
C VAL A 131 -5.89 -3.51 -16.36
N GLN A 132 -6.13 -2.53 -15.48
CA GLN A 132 -7.40 -2.43 -14.76
C GLN A 132 -8.58 -2.17 -15.72
N LYS A 133 -8.39 -1.36 -16.77
CA LYS A 133 -9.39 -1.17 -17.84
C LYS A 133 -9.76 -2.47 -18.53
N LYS A 134 -8.77 -3.30 -18.88
CA LYS A 134 -9.00 -4.59 -19.54
C LYS A 134 -9.83 -5.51 -18.66
N LEU A 135 -9.52 -5.58 -17.36
CA LEU A 135 -10.24 -6.41 -16.38
C LEU A 135 -11.71 -5.99 -16.20
N ILE A 136 -11.99 -4.68 -16.18
CA ILE A 136 -13.37 -4.18 -16.14
C ILE A 136 -14.11 -4.50 -17.44
N LYS A 137 -13.47 -4.28 -18.60
CA LYS A 137 -14.07 -4.59 -19.91
C LYS A 137 -14.35 -6.09 -20.08
N SER A 138 -13.48 -6.96 -19.56
CA SER A 138 -13.67 -8.41 -19.57
C SER A 138 -14.67 -8.90 -18.51
N LYS A 139 -15.30 -8.00 -17.73
CA LYS A 139 -16.18 -8.32 -16.60
C LYS A 139 -15.55 -9.23 -15.55
N GLN A 140 -14.21 -9.23 -15.47
CA GLN A 140 -13.48 -9.94 -14.43
C GLN A 140 -13.42 -9.14 -13.12
N MET A 141 -13.99 -7.93 -13.12
CA MET A 141 -13.98 -6.99 -12.03
C MET A 141 -15.27 -6.18 -12.05
N ASP A 142 -16.02 -6.18 -10.94
CA ASP A 142 -17.26 -5.43 -10.84
C ASP A 142 -17.05 -4.17 -10.00
N ILE A 143 -17.54 -3.06 -10.53
CA ILE A 143 -17.63 -1.83 -9.77
C ILE A 143 -19.07 -1.72 -9.29
N PHE A 144 -19.27 -1.91 -7.97
CA PHE A 144 -20.59 -1.89 -7.33
C PHE A 144 -21.31 -0.53 -7.43
N SER A 145 -20.62 0.50 -7.96
CA SER A 145 -21.20 1.79 -8.29
C SER A 145 -21.46 1.87 -9.79
N LEU A 146 -22.74 1.95 -10.15
CA LEU A 146 -23.28 2.09 -11.51
C LEU A 146 -22.68 3.25 -12.34
N LYS A 147 -21.87 4.14 -11.74
CA LYS A 147 -21.28 5.32 -12.38
C LYS A 147 -19.82 5.59 -12.00
N TYR A 148 -19.11 4.67 -11.36
CA TYR A 148 -17.75 4.96 -10.92
C TYR A 148 -16.78 5.10 -12.09
N ARG A 149 -16.11 6.26 -12.19
CA ARG A 149 -15.17 6.57 -13.27
C ARG A 149 -13.71 6.36 -12.89
N GLY A 150 -13.44 5.90 -11.66
CA GLY A 150 -12.09 5.91 -11.09
C GLY A 150 -11.64 7.32 -10.72
N ILE A 151 -10.44 7.40 -10.15
CA ILE A 151 -9.79 8.65 -9.72
C ILE A 151 -8.41 8.68 -10.36
N LYS A 152 -8.07 9.80 -11.01
CA LYS A 152 -6.76 9.97 -11.63
C LYS A 152 -5.66 10.02 -10.58
N GLU A 153 -4.46 9.59 -10.94
CA GLU A 153 -3.31 9.54 -10.02
C GLU A 153 -3.03 10.88 -9.33
N GLU A 154 -3.10 11.99 -10.08
CA GLU A 154 -2.88 13.33 -9.52
C GLU A 154 -3.91 13.72 -8.46
N GLU A 155 -5.17 13.29 -8.62
CA GLU A 155 -6.22 13.51 -7.64
C GLU A 155 -6.03 12.61 -6.42
N GLN A 156 -5.64 11.34 -6.63
CA GLN A 156 -5.30 10.43 -5.54
C GLN A 156 -4.15 11.01 -4.69
N LEU A 157 -3.10 11.54 -5.32
CA LEU A 157 -1.99 12.21 -4.63
C LEU A 157 -2.45 13.42 -3.80
N LYS A 158 -3.38 14.24 -4.32
CA LYS A 158 -3.98 15.35 -3.57
C LYS A 158 -4.74 14.85 -2.35
N MET A 159 -5.52 13.77 -2.49
CA MET A 159 -6.23 13.16 -1.37
C MET A 159 -5.27 12.62 -0.31
N ILE A 160 -4.19 11.95 -0.72
CA ILE A 160 -3.15 11.45 0.21
C ILE A 160 -2.49 12.60 0.97
N ASN A 161 -2.20 13.73 0.30
CA ASN A 161 -1.68 14.91 0.98
C ASN A 161 -2.64 15.45 2.06
N VAL A 162 -3.96 15.46 1.80
CA VAL A 162 -4.95 15.86 2.81
C VAL A 162 -4.99 14.89 4.00
N LEU A 163 -4.86 13.58 3.73
CA LEU A 163 -4.78 12.55 4.76
C LEU A 163 -3.50 12.71 5.61
N LEU A 164 -2.37 13.03 4.98
CA LEU A 164 -1.10 13.26 5.65
C LEU A 164 -1.14 14.43 6.64
N VAL A 165 -1.81 15.53 6.29
CA VAL A 165 -2.00 16.69 7.19
C VAL A 165 -2.75 16.30 8.47
N ASN A 166 -3.61 15.27 8.40
CA ASN A 166 -4.45 14.81 9.49
C ASN A 166 -4.16 13.36 9.90
N SER A 167 -2.92 12.89 9.69
CA SER A 167 -2.51 11.48 9.82
C SER A 167 -2.91 10.86 11.16
N ARG A 168 -2.84 11.63 12.24
CA ARG A 168 -3.21 11.19 13.60
C ARG A 168 -4.65 10.71 13.75
N ILE A 169 -5.60 11.30 13.01
CA ILE A 169 -7.02 10.89 13.03
C ILE A 169 -7.18 9.47 12.47
N PHE A 170 -6.31 9.10 11.55
CA PHE A 170 -6.40 7.86 10.81
C PHE A 170 -5.52 6.74 11.37
N ARG A 171 -4.91 6.92 12.54
CA ARG A 171 -4.00 5.93 13.13
C ARG A 171 -4.68 4.56 13.27
N GLY A 172 -4.03 3.53 12.73
CA GLY A 172 -4.50 2.15 12.70
C GLY A 172 -5.66 1.88 11.73
N GLN A 173 -6.08 2.87 10.94
CA GLN A 173 -7.18 2.73 9.98
C GLN A 173 -6.66 2.36 8.59
N LEU A 174 -7.53 1.71 7.82
CA LEU A 174 -7.34 1.46 6.40
C LEU A 174 -8.36 2.29 5.62
N ILE A 175 -7.89 3.28 4.86
CA ILE A 175 -8.73 4.26 4.18
C ILE A 175 -8.81 3.89 2.71
N SER A 176 -10.01 3.77 2.15
CA SER A 176 -10.18 3.65 0.70
C SER A 176 -10.36 5.03 0.07
N LEU A 177 -9.56 5.36 -0.94
CA LEU A 177 -9.73 6.60 -1.71
C LEU A 177 -10.90 6.52 -2.70
N GLY A 178 -11.51 5.34 -2.86
CA GLY A 178 -12.44 5.08 -3.94
C GLY A 178 -13.54 4.08 -3.56
N SER A 179 -14.28 3.63 -4.57
CA SER A 179 -15.16 2.48 -4.37
C SER A 179 -14.29 1.24 -4.23
N PRO A 180 -14.52 0.39 -3.21
CA PRO A 180 -13.89 -0.91 -3.16
C PRO A 180 -14.30 -1.70 -4.41
N LEU A 181 -13.33 -2.42 -4.96
CA LEU A 181 -13.48 -3.26 -6.13
C LEU A 181 -13.57 -4.69 -5.63
N THR A 182 -14.57 -5.43 -6.08
CA THR A 182 -14.74 -6.84 -5.72
C THR A 182 -15.14 -7.65 -6.94
N ILE A 183 -14.95 -8.96 -6.85
CA ILE A 183 -15.03 -9.87 -8.00
C ILE A 183 -16.16 -10.86 -7.77
N PHE A 184 -16.86 -11.21 -8.86
CA PHE A 184 -17.85 -12.26 -8.88
C PHE A 184 -17.20 -13.63 -8.62
N ARG A 185 -17.79 -14.43 -7.73
CA ARG A 185 -17.43 -15.84 -7.57
C ARG A 185 -17.94 -16.67 -8.74
#